data_AF-A0A4C1UQS8-F1
#
_entry.id   AF-A0A4C1UQS8-F1
#
_cell.length_a   1.000
_cell.length_b   1.000
_cell.length_c   1.000
_cell.angle_alpha   90.00
_cell.angle_beta   90.00
_cell.angle_gamma   90.00
#
_symmetry.space_group_name_H-M   'P 1'
#
loop_
_entity.id
_entity.type
_entity.pdbx_description
1 polymer ?
#
loop_
_entity_poly.entity_id
_entity_poly.type
_entity_poly.pdbx_seq_one_letter_code
_entity_poly.pdbx_strand_id
1 'polypeptide(L)'
;MYKHHTKCKVRKGKPVPPRWTENLKLLEEEVLRKKRRIKNAAPIRRQHLIDEYLQVKKEYQRKAEEAQTKSWKEFYTTQERETTWENIYRVIGRTAGKYEDVLLSNQNGESPRLNRSNS
;
A
#
# COMPACT_ATOMS: atom_id res chain seq x y z
N MET A 1 -22.99 -30.96 -22.74
CA MET A 1 -23.44 -29.55 -22.73
C MET A 1 -22.64 -28.79 -21.67
N TYR A 2 -21.58 -28.09 -22.06
CA TYR A 2 -20.71 -27.37 -21.11
C TYR A 2 -21.19 -25.93 -20.92
N LYS A 3 -21.32 -25.52 -19.65
CA LYS A 3 -21.74 -24.18 -19.24
C LYS A 3 -20.63 -23.18 -19.57
N HIS A 4 -20.92 -22.18 -20.41
CA HIS A 4 -20.00 -21.07 -20.64
C HIS A 4 -19.87 -20.23 -19.37
N HIS A 5 -18.69 -20.24 -18.76
CA HIS A 5 -18.34 -19.29 -17.71
C HIS A 5 -18.08 -17.91 -18.34
N THR A 6 -18.93 -16.93 -18.05
CA THR A 6 -18.70 -15.55 -18.47
C THR A 6 -17.55 -14.97 -17.63
N LYS A 7 -16.44 -14.62 -18.28
CA LYS A 7 -15.33 -13.89 -17.63
C LYS A 7 -15.85 -12.52 -17.18
N CYS A 8 -16.05 -12.33 -15.88
CA CYS A 8 -16.31 -11.02 -15.27
C CYS A 8 -15.11 -10.10 -15.56
N LYS A 9 -15.28 -9.15 -16.50
CA LYS A 9 -14.32 -8.08 -16.74
C LYS A 9 -14.33 -7.16 -15.52
N VAL A 10 -13.36 -7.30 -14.63
CA VAL A 10 -13.13 -6.36 -13.53
C VAL A 10 -12.81 -5.01 -14.15
N ARG A 11 -13.78 -4.07 -14.11
CA ARG A 11 -13.52 -2.68 -14.48
C ARG A 11 -12.47 -2.16 -13.50
N LYS A 12 -11.31 -1.73 -14.01
CA LYS A 12 -10.29 -1.05 -13.19
C LYS A 12 -10.85 0.31 -12.74
N GLY A 13 -11.65 0.29 -11.68
CA GLY A 13 -11.96 1.50 -10.92
C GLY A 13 -10.67 2.01 -10.28
N LYS A 14 -10.57 3.33 -10.10
CA LYS A 14 -9.49 3.95 -9.32
C LYS A 14 -9.39 3.23 -7.96
N PRO A 15 -8.19 2.99 -7.41
CA PRO A 15 -8.04 2.32 -6.13
C PRO A 15 -8.87 3.08 -5.10
N VAL A 16 -9.94 2.46 -4.60
CA VAL A 16 -10.69 3.00 -3.47
C VAL A 16 -9.73 2.89 -2.30
N PRO A 17 -9.25 4.00 -1.71
CA PRO A 17 -8.37 3.93 -0.57
C PRO A 17 -9.05 3.11 0.53
N PRO A 18 -8.30 2.37 1.38
CA PRO A 18 -8.86 1.69 2.54
C PRO A 18 -9.75 2.66 3.31
N ARG A 19 -10.90 2.22 3.83
CA ARG A 19 -11.87 3.11 4.48
C ARG A 19 -11.35 3.48 5.88
N TRP A 20 -10.42 4.44 5.97
CA TRP A 20 -9.73 4.82 7.21
C TRP A 20 -10.69 5.40 8.27
N THR A 21 -10.35 5.13 9.54
CA THR A 21 -10.97 5.42 10.85
C THR A 21 -12.37 6.05 10.88
N GLU A 22 -13.24 5.55 11.76
CA GLU A 22 -14.62 6.01 11.94
C GLU A 22 -14.74 7.55 12.08
N ASN A 23 -13.75 8.18 12.73
CA ASN A 23 -13.65 9.64 12.87
C ASN A 23 -13.51 10.39 11.54
N LEU A 24 -12.78 9.83 10.57
CA LEU A 24 -12.53 10.47 9.28
C LEU A 24 -13.74 10.34 8.36
N LYS A 25 -14.44 9.21 8.44
CA LYS A 25 -15.73 8.98 7.79
C LYS A 25 -16.80 9.95 8.30
N LEU A 26 -16.87 10.16 9.62
CA LEU A 26 -17.80 11.12 10.22
C LEU A 26 -17.53 12.55 9.72
N LEU A 27 -16.27 12.97 9.62
CA LEU A 27 -15.93 14.28 9.05
C LEU A 27 -16.30 14.39 7.57
N GLU A 28 -16.07 13.34 6.77
CA GLU A 28 -16.46 13.33 5.37
C GLU A 28 -17.99 13.49 5.21
N GLU A 29 -18.76 12.75 6.01
CA GLU A 29 -20.21 12.86 6.04
C GLU A 29 -20.67 14.27 6.45
N GLU A 30 -19.97 14.91 7.38
CA GLU A 30 -20.26 16.28 7.81
C GLU A 30 -19.98 17.31 6.72
N VAL A 31 -18.83 17.21 6.02
CA VAL A 31 -18.49 18.03 4.85
C VAL A 31 -19.58 17.90 3.79
N LEU A 32 -20.03 16.67 3.49
CA LEU A 32 -21.10 16.41 2.53
C LEU A 32 -22.44 16.98 2.99
N ARG A 33 -22.77 16.87 4.28
CA ARG A 33 -23.99 17.43 4.87
C ARG A 33 -24.02 18.95 4.75
N LYS A 34 -22.93 19.63 5.10
CA LYS A 34 -22.80 21.10 4.98
C LYS A 34 -22.85 21.54 3.51
N LYS A 35 -22.19 20.80 2.60
CA LYS A 35 -22.28 21.04 1.15
C LYS A 35 -23.72 20.95 0.63
N ARG A 36 -24.49 19.94 1.07
CA ARG A 36 -25.92 19.81 0.72
C ARG A 36 -26.75 20.96 1.29
N ARG A 37 -26.48 21.39 2.52
CA ARG A 37 -27.17 22.55 3.13
C ARG A 37 -26.96 23.83 2.32
N ILE A 38 -25.74 24.11 1.85
CA ILE A 38 -25.45 25.28 1.00
C ILE A 38 -26.22 25.25 -0.32
N LYS A 39 -26.43 24.06 -0.90
CA LYS A 39 -27.15 23.90 -2.17
C LYS A 39 -28.60 24.41 -2.06
N ASN A 40 -29.24 24.16 -0.92
CA ASN A 40 -30.66 24.48 -0.69
C ASN A 40 -30.86 25.74 0.17
N ALA A 41 -29.79 26.45 0.54
CA ALA A 41 -29.87 27.60 1.43
C ALA A 41 -30.34 28.87 0.70
N ALA A 42 -31.14 29.68 1.40
CA ALA A 42 -31.49 31.01 0.94
C ALA A 42 -30.22 31.90 0.85
N PRO A 43 -30.12 32.82 -0.13
CA PRO A 43 -28.92 33.63 -0.37
C PRO A 43 -28.40 34.36 0.87
N ILE A 44 -29.30 34.94 1.67
CA ILE A 44 -28.97 35.69 2.91
C ILE A 44 -28.22 34.81 3.93
N ARG A 45 -28.59 33.53 4.03
CA ARG A 45 -27.98 32.57 4.99
C ARG A 45 -26.83 31.78 4.38
N ARG A 46 -26.60 31.92 3.07
CA ARG A 46 -25.65 31.09 2.33
C ARG A 46 -24.22 31.40 2.69
N GLN A 47 -23.90 32.68 2.92
CA GLN A 47 -22.54 33.12 3.22
C GLN A 47 -22.01 32.46 4.49
N HIS A 48 -22.77 32.53 5.58
CA HIS A 48 -22.41 31.90 6.85
C HIS A 48 -22.21 30.38 6.73
N LEU A 49 -23.09 29.70 5.97
CA LEU A 49 -22.96 28.25 5.75
C LEU A 49 -21.74 27.89 4.90
N ILE A 50 -21.33 28.77 3.98
CA ILE A 50 -20.10 28.60 3.19
C ILE A 50 -18.87 28.70 4.11
N ASP A 51 -18.85 29.68 5.02
CA ASP A 51 -17.75 29.85 5.97
C ASP A 51 -17.61 28.63 6.89
N GLU A 52 -18.73 28.13 7.44
CA GLU A 52 -18.75 26.87 8.19
C GLU A 52 -18.24 25.69 7.38
N TYR A 53 -18.66 25.56 6.11
CA TYR A 53 -18.22 24.49 5.23
C TYR A 53 -16.71 24.55 4.96
N LEU A 54 -16.15 25.74 4.74
CA LEU A 54 -14.73 25.92 4.50
C LEU A 54 -13.90 25.53 5.72
N GLN A 55 -14.36 25.86 6.93
CA GLN A 55 -13.72 25.44 8.18
C GLN A 55 -13.67 23.91 8.30
N VAL A 56 -14.83 23.25 8.20
CA VAL A 56 -14.92 21.77 8.32
C VAL A 56 -14.13 21.07 7.21
N LYS A 57 -14.15 21.62 5.99
CA LYS A 57 -13.37 21.08 4.87
C LYS A 57 -11.86 21.17 5.13
N LYS A 58 -11.39 22.28 5.69
CA LYS A 58 -9.97 22.47 6.05
C LYS A 58 -9.55 21.48 7.14
N GLU A 59 -10.40 21.24 8.13
CA GLU A 59 -10.14 20.25 9.17
C GLU A 59 -10.10 18.82 8.65
N TYR A 60 -11.02 18.46 7.75
CA TYR A 60 -11.02 17.16 7.07
C TYR A 60 -9.72 16.95 6.30
N GLN A 61 -9.30 17.95 5.52
CA GLN A 61 -8.06 17.86 4.75
C GLN A 61 -6.84 17.69 5.65
N ARG A 62 -6.73 18.48 6.73
CA ARG A 62 -5.65 18.33 7.71
C ARG A 62 -5.62 16.92 8.31
N LYS A 63 -6.77 16.41 8.76
CA LYS A 63 -6.86 15.06 9.35
C LYS A 63 -6.57 13.95 8.34
N ALA A 64 -6.94 14.14 7.07
CA ALA A 64 -6.62 13.21 6.00
C ALA A 64 -5.11 13.14 5.74
N GLU A 65 -4.44 14.29 5.69
CA GLU A 65 -2.98 14.39 5.52
C GLU A 65 -2.24 13.80 6.74
N GLU A 66 -2.69 14.10 7.96
CA GLU A 66 -2.16 13.49 9.19
C GLU A 66 -2.32 11.97 9.20
N ALA A 67 -3.50 11.47 8.83
CA ALA A 67 -3.78 10.03 8.78
C ALA A 67 -2.91 9.32 7.72
N GLN A 68 -2.73 9.96 6.56
CA GLN A 68 -1.82 9.47 5.52
C GLN A 68 -0.38 9.42 6.03
N THR A 69 0.07 10.47 6.71
CA THR A 69 1.44 10.54 7.27
C THR A 69 1.66 9.52 8.38
N LYS A 70 0.69 9.36 9.30
CA LYS A 70 0.74 8.37 10.38
C LYS A 70 0.77 6.95 9.84
N SER A 71 -0.11 6.64 8.89
CA SER A 71 -0.09 5.35 8.19
C SER A 71 1.25 5.10 7.51
N TRP A 72 1.82 6.11 6.87
CA TRP A 72 3.09 5.96 6.17
C TRP A 72 4.24 5.68 7.15
N LYS A 73 4.23 6.35 8.31
CA LYS A 73 5.17 6.11 9.40
C LYS A 73 5.03 4.71 10.00
N GLU A 74 3.81 4.28 10.31
CA GLU A 74 3.51 2.94 10.84
C GLU A 74 3.92 1.83 9.86
N PHE A 75 3.64 2.03 8.58
CA PHE A 75 4.06 1.13 7.52
C PHE A 75 5.59 1.02 7.44
N TYR A 76 6.30 2.14 7.54
CA TYR A 76 7.76 2.16 7.52
C TYR A 76 8.37 1.48 8.76
N THR A 77 7.86 1.79 9.96
CA THR A 77 8.33 1.17 11.21
C THR A 77 8.02 -0.33 11.29
N THR A 78 6.94 -0.79 10.64
CA THR A 78 6.62 -2.24 10.57
C THR A 78 7.57 -2.99 9.61
N GLN A 79 8.17 -2.29 8.64
CA GLN A 79 9.15 -2.85 7.70
C GLN A 79 10.59 -2.88 8.23
N GLU A 80 10.92 -2.16 9.31
CA GLU A 80 12.26 -2.14 9.93
C GLU A 80 12.66 -3.47 10.62
N ARG A 81 12.00 -4.59 10.29
CA ARG A 81 12.46 -5.93 10.68
C ARG A 81 13.48 -6.52 9.70
N GLU A 82 13.51 -6.04 8.46
CA GLU A 82 14.59 -6.27 7.49
C GLU A 82 14.82 -4.98 6.67
N THR A 83 15.92 -4.29 6.94
CA THR A 83 16.36 -3.13 6.16
C THR A 83 16.51 -3.50 4.69
N THR A 84 16.30 -2.55 3.78
CA THR A 84 16.52 -2.75 2.33
C THR A 84 17.92 -3.32 2.05
N TRP A 85 18.90 -2.94 2.87
CA TRP A 85 20.26 -3.46 2.83
C TRP A 85 20.37 -4.93 3.22
N GLU A 86 19.70 -5.40 4.28
CA GLU A 86 19.66 -6.82 4.63
C GLU A 86 19.02 -7.66 3.52
N ASN A 87 18.00 -7.13 2.85
CA ASN A 87 17.42 -7.77 1.68
C ASN A 87 18.39 -7.83 0.49
N ILE A 88 19.11 -6.75 0.21
CA ILE A 88 20.15 -6.71 -0.83
C ILE A 88 21.26 -7.73 -0.50
N TYR A 89 21.75 -7.78 0.73
CA TYR A 89 22.75 -8.76 1.16
C TYR A 89 22.24 -10.19 1.07
N ARG A 90 20.97 -10.45 1.40
CA ARG A 90 20.37 -11.79 1.26
C ARG A 90 20.22 -12.21 -0.20
N VAL A 91 19.87 -11.27 -1.08
CA VAL A 91 19.78 -11.53 -2.53
C VAL A 91 21.17 -11.80 -3.08
N ILE A 92 22.14 -10.91 -2.80
CA ILE A 92 23.55 -11.10 -3.19
C ILE A 92 24.08 -12.42 -2.64
N GLY A 93 23.82 -12.78 -1.38
CA GLY A 93 24.25 -14.05 -0.80
C GLY A 93 23.53 -15.29 -1.35
N ARG A 94 22.36 -15.14 -1.98
CA ARG A 94 21.67 -16.23 -2.70
C ARG A 94 22.15 -16.36 -4.15
N THR A 95 22.48 -15.25 -4.81
CA THR A 95 22.90 -15.23 -6.22
C THR A 95 24.41 -15.36 -6.40
N ALA A 96 25.21 -14.85 -5.47
CA ALA A 96 26.60 -15.19 -5.35
C ALA A 96 26.65 -16.62 -4.79
N GLY A 97 26.90 -17.59 -5.68
CA GLY A 97 27.18 -18.97 -5.26
C GLY A 97 28.24 -18.98 -4.16
N LYS A 98 28.16 -19.94 -3.24
CA LYS A 98 29.16 -20.06 -2.17
C LYS A 98 30.54 -20.04 -2.83
N TYR A 99 31.44 -19.22 -2.31
CA TYR A 99 32.79 -19.09 -2.86
C TYR A 99 33.47 -20.47 -3.01
N GLU A 100 33.17 -21.38 -2.08
CA GLU A 100 33.51 -22.81 -2.13
C GLU A 100 33.00 -23.54 -3.39
N ASP A 101 31.75 -23.34 -3.80
CA ASP A 101 31.14 -23.99 -4.99
C ASP A 101 31.74 -23.47 -6.31
N VAL A 102 32.18 -22.20 -6.32
CA VAL A 102 32.88 -21.57 -7.45
C VAL A 102 34.33 -22.06 -7.53
N LEU A 103 35.01 -22.25 -6.41
CA LEU A 103 36.37 -22.81 -6.34
C LEU A 103 36.42 -24.31 -6.66
N LEU A 104 35.35 -25.04 -6.38
CA LEU A 104 35.20 -26.47 -6.70
C LEU A 104 34.78 -26.75 -8.15
N SER A 105 34.47 -25.72 -8.92
CA SER A 105 34.18 -25.83 -10.35
C SER A 105 35.47 -25.72 -11.15
N ASN A 106 35.97 -26.85 -11.67
CA ASN A 106 37.02 -26.84 -12.68
C ASN A 106 36.54 -26.11 -13.94
N GLN A 107 37.47 -25.60 -14.76
CA GLN A 107 37.22 -24.74 -15.95
C GLN A 107 36.25 -25.30 -17.01
N ASN A 108 35.77 -26.54 -16.85
CA ASN A 108 34.87 -27.24 -17.76
C ASN A 108 33.45 -27.46 -17.17
N GLY A 109 33.14 -26.96 -15.97
CA GLY A 109 31.78 -26.94 -15.42
C GLY A 109 31.25 -28.26 -14.83
N GLU A 110 32.10 -29.26 -14.60
CA GLU A 110 31.70 -30.52 -13.94
C GLU A 110 32.24 -30.62 -12.51
N SER A 111 31.33 -30.76 -11.54
CA SER A 111 31.68 -31.13 -10.16
C SER A 111 32.05 -32.61 -10.05
N PRO A 112 33.15 -32.99 -9.36
CA PRO A 112 33.51 -34.38 -9.15
C PRO A 112 32.41 -35.11 -8.36
N ARG A 113 31.76 -36.09 -9.00
CA ARG A 113 30.81 -36.97 -8.29
C ARG A 113 31.60 -37.83 -7.30
N LEU A 114 31.32 -37.66 -6.01
CA LEU A 114 31.86 -38.54 -4.96
C LEU A 114 31.19 -39.91 -5.05
N ASN A 115 31.98 -40.91 -5.46
CA ASN A 115 31.56 -42.30 -5.48
C ASN A 115 31.53 -42.81 -4.03
N ARG A 116 30.33 -42.94 -3.44
CA ARG A 116 30.14 -43.73 -2.20
C ARG A 116 30.30 -45.20 -2.53
N SER A 117 31.50 -45.74 -2.38
CA SER A 117 31.75 -47.18 -2.30
C SER A 117 31.30 -47.69 -0.94
N ASN A 118 30.32 -48.60 -0.95
CA ASN A 118 29.90 -49.39 0.21
C ASN A 118 31.05 -50.29 0.68
N SER A 119 31.24 -50.39 2.00
CA SER A 119 31.83 -51.53 2.70
C SER A 119 31.17 -51.65 4.07
#